data_AF-A0A2U1IW70-F1
#
_entry.id   AF-A0A2U1IW70-F1
#
_cell.length_a   1.000
_cell.length_b   1.000
_cell.length_c   1.000
_cell.angle_alpha   90.00
_cell.angle_beta   90.00
_cell.angle_gamma   90.00
#
_symmetry.space_group_name_H-M   'P 1'
#
loop_
_entity.id
_entity.type
_entity.pdbx_description
1 polymer ?
#
loop_
_entity_poly.entity_id
_entity_poly.type
_entity_poly.pdbx_seq_one_letter_code
_entity_poly.pdbx_strand_id
1 'polypeptide(L)'
;MASKSGYLDIVKYLVDEGANIQARENFALGIACRNRHFDIVKYLVNNGADIGAESHWNDIFEEKNNHLDVVDYLLERGLDYFYKESSILEYACKRRKIEIVKFLVKNGANVRVGNDKALKTASSNAHFEVVKCLIENGANIHTENDYALRMASQHGHLNIVKYLIENGADIHAEDNFSLREAIQNGHLVIVECLVENGANVNAEGMYNRERLILRGHKDVLEFLDKIRK
;
A
#
# COMPACT_ATOMS: atom_id res chain seq x y z
N MET A 1 -13.18 5.55 -30.03
CA MET A 1 -13.18 7.00 -29.74
C MET A 1 -14.31 7.40 -28.80
N ALA A 2 -15.56 6.95 -29.01
CA ALA A 2 -16.68 7.26 -28.10
C ALA A 2 -16.43 6.88 -26.62
N SER A 3 -16.00 5.64 -26.33
CA SER A 3 -15.67 5.21 -24.95
C SER A 3 -14.48 5.95 -24.35
N LYS A 4 -13.57 6.51 -25.17
CA LYS A 4 -12.43 7.31 -24.69
C LYS A 4 -12.87 8.71 -24.31
N SER A 5 -13.77 9.28 -25.12
CA SER A 5 -14.25 10.66 -24.99
C SER A 5 -15.45 10.82 -24.06
N GLY A 6 -16.01 9.72 -23.54
CA GLY A 6 -17.13 9.76 -22.59
C GLY A 6 -18.51 9.90 -23.22
N TYR A 7 -18.64 9.62 -24.51
CA TYR A 7 -19.90 9.77 -25.23
C TYR A 7 -20.77 8.52 -25.07
N LEU A 8 -21.45 8.40 -23.94
CA LEU A 8 -22.31 7.26 -23.61
C LEU A 8 -23.37 7.01 -24.69
N ASP A 9 -24.02 8.05 -25.19
CA ASP A 9 -25.09 7.91 -26.20
C ASP A 9 -24.55 7.32 -27.51
N ILE A 10 -23.33 7.69 -27.90
CA ILE A 10 -22.67 7.12 -29.07
C ILE A 10 -22.27 5.66 -28.80
N VAL A 11 -21.79 5.35 -27.60
CA VAL A 11 -21.49 3.95 -27.23
C VAL A 11 -22.75 3.09 -27.30
N LYS A 12 -23.87 3.57 -26.74
CA LYS A 12 -25.16 2.88 -26.79
C LYS A 12 -25.60 2.64 -28.23
N TYR A 13 -25.63 3.71 -29.03
CA TYR A 13 -25.99 3.64 -30.44
C TYR A 13 -25.13 2.61 -31.20
N LEU A 14 -23.81 2.61 -31.00
CA LEU A 14 -22.93 1.66 -31.68
C LEU A 14 -23.20 0.22 -31.27
N VAL A 15 -23.45 -0.05 -30.00
CA VAL A 15 -23.80 -1.39 -29.51
C VAL A 15 -25.15 -1.84 -30.07
N ASP A 16 -26.14 -0.95 -30.12
CA ASP A 16 -27.47 -1.23 -30.69
C ASP A 16 -27.41 -1.53 -32.20
N GLU A 17 -26.48 -0.90 -32.93
CA GLU A 17 -26.17 -1.19 -34.34
C GLU A 17 -25.31 -2.46 -34.54
N GLY A 18 -25.06 -3.23 -33.48
CA GLY A 18 -24.36 -4.50 -33.54
C GLY A 18 -22.84 -4.42 -33.46
N ALA A 19 -22.27 -3.31 -32.96
CA ALA A 19 -20.84 -3.26 -32.69
C ALA A 19 -20.43 -4.34 -31.68
N ASN A 20 -19.38 -5.09 -32.01
CA ASN A 20 -18.83 -6.09 -31.10
C ASN A 20 -18.19 -5.43 -29.88
N ILE A 21 -18.84 -5.52 -28.72
CA ILE A 21 -18.38 -4.99 -27.43
C ILE A 21 -17.00 -5.55 -27.04
N GLN A 22 -16.72 -6.80 -27.39
CA GLN A 22 -15.49 -7.49 -27.03
C GLN A 22 -14.36 -7.28 -28.05
N ALA A 23 -14.57 -6.45 -29.07
CA ALA A 23 -13.58 -6.19 -30.10
C ALA A 23 -12.24 -5.74 -29.48
N ARG A 24 -11.14 -6.31 -30.00
CA ARG A 24 -9.76 -6.04 -29.54
C ARG A 24 -9.61 -6.26 -28.03
N GLU A 25 -9.97 -7.45 -27.55
CA GLU A 25 -9.79 -7.82 -26.13
C GLU A 25 -10.51 -6.85 -25.16
N ASN A 26 -11.77 -6.52 -25.45
CA ASN A 26 -12.58 -5.59 -24.64
C ASN A 26 -11.99 -4.17 -24.52
N PHE A 27 -11.32 -3.69 -25.57
CA PHE A 27 -10.70 -2.36 -25.62
C PHE A 27 -11.63 -1.21 -25.20
N ALA A 28 -12.92 -1.31 -25.57
CA ALA A 28 -13.91 -0.31 -25.20
C ALA A 28 -14.11 -0.21 -23.68
N LEU A 29 -14.15 -1.35 -22.97
CA LEU A 29 -14.30 -1.42 -21.52
C LEU A 29 -13.07 -0.83 -20.84
N GLY A 30 -11.88 -1.26 -21.25
CA GLY A 30 -10.64 -0.80 -20.65
C GLY A 30 -10.37 0.70 -20.81
N ILE A 31 -10.59 1.23 -22.01
CA ILE A 31 -10.48 2.66 -22.26
C ILE A 31 -11.53 3.46 -21.46
N ALA A 32 -12.75 2.95 -21.31
CA ALA A 32 -13.78 3.59 -20.49
C ALA A 32 -13.35 3.64 -19.01
N CYS A 33 -12.80 2.54 -18.49
CA CYS A 33 -12.28 2.47 -17.12
C CYS A 33 -11.11 3.45 -16.92
N ARG A 34 -10.13 3.46 -17.84
CA ARG A 34 -8.97 4.38 -17.80
C ARG A 34 -9.39 5.84 -17.86
N ASN A 35 -10.39 6.18 -18.69
CA ASN A 35 -10.85 7.55 -18.91
C ASN A 35 -12.02 7.95 -18.00
N ARG A 36 -12.36 7.14 -16.98
CA ARG A 36 -13.31 7.48 -15.90
C ARG A 36 -14.76 7.59 -16.33
N HIS A 37 -15.14 6.90 -17.40
CA HIS A 37 -16.51 6.98 -17.91
C HIS A 37 -17.35 5.89 -17.25
N PHE A 38 -17.67 6.05 -15.97
CA PHE A 38 -18.31 5.01 -15.16
C PHE A 38 -19.65 4.53 -15.76
N ASP A 39 -20.46 5.43 -16.30
CA ASP A 39 -21.72 5.04 -16.94
C ASP A 39 -21.50 4.21 -18.21
N ILE A 40 -20.40 4.45 -18.92
CA ILE A 40 -19.97 3.61 -20.06
C ILE A 40 -19.50 2.24 -19.56
N VAL A 41 -18.73 2.19 -18.46
CA VAL A 41 -18.32 0.91 -17.83
C VAL A 41 -19.57 0.09 -17.47
N LYS A 42 -20.53 0.70 -16.76
CA LYS A 42 -21.78 0.02 -16.39
C LYS A 42 -22.53 -0.51 -17.60
N TYR A 43 -22.67 0.32 -18.61
CA TYR A 43 -23.37 -0.05 -19.83
C TYR A 43 -22.68 -1.21 -20.54
N LEU A 44 -21.36 -1.13 -20.76
CA LEU A 44 -20.61 -2.17 -21.46
C LEU A 44 -20.67 -3.50 -20.72
N VAL A 45 -20.47 -3.50 -19.40
CA VAL A 45 -20.54 -4.71 -18.58
C VAL A 45 -21.95 -5.31 -18.58
N ASN A 46 -22.99 -4.49 -18.45
CA ASN A 46 -24.37 -4.98 -18.51
C ASN A 46 -24.76 -5.52 -19.91
N ASN A 47 -24.00 -5.18 -20.96
CA ASN A 47 -24.20 -5.70 -22.32
C ASN A 47 -23.19 -6.79 -22.70
N GLY A 48 -22.53 -7.43 -21.72
CA GLY A 48 -21.71 -8.61 -21.97
C GLY A 48 -20.26 -8.33 -22.36
N ALA A 49 -19.71 -7.17 -21.97
CA ALA A 49 -18.26 -6.99 -21.96
C ALA A 49 -17.63 -7.97 -20.98
N ASP A 50 -16.56 -8.63 -21.42
CA ASP A 50 -15.83 -9.59 -20.58
C ASP A 50 -14.91 -8.85 -19.61
N ILE A 51 -15.21 -8.99 -18.32
CA ILE A 51 -14.49 -8.40 -17.20
C ILE A 51 -13.18 -9.18 -16.94
N GLY A 52 -12.99 -10.39 -17.47
CA GLY A 52 -11.75 -11.15 -17.32
C GLY A 52 -10.62 -10.69 -18.24
N ALA A 53 -10.89 -9.81 -19.21
CA ALA A 53 -9.92 -9.46 -20.24
C ALA A 53 -8.72 -8.65 -19.71
N GLU A 54 -7.58 -9.33 -19.58
CA GLU A 54 -6.39 -8.97 -18.82
C GLU A 54 -5.75 -7.61 -19.17
N SER A 55 -5.79 -7.21 -20.44
CA SER A 55 -4.94 -6.13 -20.98
C SER A 55 -5.27 -4.73 -20.48
N HIS A 56 -6.37 -4.54 -19.75
CA HIS A 56 -6.83 -3.22 -19.32
C HIS A 56 -6.89 -3.00 -17.80
N TRP A 57 -6.71 -4.04 -16.99
CA TRP A 57 -6.79 -3.91 -15.52
C TRP A 57 -5.59 -3.14 -14.96
N ASN A 58 -4.37 -3.42 -15.46
CA ASN A 58 -3.17 -2.70 -15.03
C ASN A 58 -3.31 -1.18 -15.26
N ASP A 59 -3.92 -0.77 -16.39
CA ASP A 59 -4.15 0.65 -16.72
C ASP A 59 -5.11 1.36 -15.74
N ILE A 60 -6.08 0.65 -15.15
CA ILE A 60 -7.02 1.20 -14.17
C ILE A 60 -6.32 1.51 -12.85
N PHE A 61 -5.32 0.69 -12.50
CA PHE A 61 -4.54 0.85 -11.27
C PHE A 61 -3.28 1.72 -11.49
N GLU A 62 -2.66 1.79 -12.67
CA GLU A 62 -1.38 2.48 -12.86
C GLU A 62 -1.44 4.03 -12.84
N GLU A 63 -2.53 4.64 -13.31
CA GLU A 63 -2.63 6.10 -13.32
C GLU A 63 -2.96 6.69 -11.94
N LYS A 64 -2.59 7.97 -11.72
CA LYS A 64 -2.74 8.72 -10.44
C LYS A 64 -4.21 8.93 -10.04
N ASN A 65 -5.06 7.92 -9.91
CA ASN A 65 -6.50 8.11 -9.75
C ASN A 65 -7.19 7.20 -8.72
N ASN A 66 -8.32 7.73 -8.24
CA ASN A 66 -9.04 7.37 -7.03
C ASN A 66 -10.38 6.68 -7.36
N HIS A 67 -10.42 5.85 -8.42
CA HIS A 67 -11.65 5.26 -8.99
C HIS A 67 -12.09 3.99 -8.28
N LEU A 68 -12.34 4.15 -6.98
CA LEU A 68 -12.87 3.07 -6.15
C LEU A 68 -14.22 2.58 -6.68
N ASP A 69 -15.06 3.46 -7.21
CA ASP A 69 -16.39 3.16 -7.77
C ASP A 69 -16.37 2.20 -8.97
N VAL A 70 -15.45 2.40 -9.90
CA VAL A 70 -15.27 1.48 -11.05
C VAL A 70 -14.73 0.14 -10.57
N VAL A 71 -13.74 0.15 -9.67
CA VAL A 71 -13.14 -1.08 -9.11
C VAL A 71 -14.19 -1.86 -8.31
N ASP A 72 -14.95 -1.21 -7.43
CA ASP A 72 -16.03 -1.78 -6.63
C ASP A 72 -17.07 -2.44 -7.56
N TYR A 73 -17.52 -1.73 -8.59
CA TYR A 73 -18.51 -2.23 -9.54
C TYR A 73 -18.07 -3.49 -10.30
N LEU A 74 -16.79 -3.57 -10.68
CA LEU A 74 -16.24 -4.70 -11.42
C LEU A 74 -16.00 -5.91 -10.51
N LEU A 75 -15.57 -5.66 -9.27
CA LEU A 75 -15.42 -6.71 -8.26
C LEU A 75 -16.79 -7.32 -7.88
N GLU A 76 -17.84 -6.51 -7.75
CA GLU A 76 -19.23 -6.99 -7.55
C GLU A 76 -19.71 -7.94 -8.67
N ARG A 77 -19.08 -7.90 -9.85
CA ARG A 77 -19.48 -8.66 -11.04
C ARG A 77 -18.51 -9.79 -11.39
N GLY A 78 -17.65 -10.17 -10.45
CA GLY A 78 -16.83 -11.38 -10.57
C GLY A 78 -15.55 -11.18 -11.37
N LEU A 79 -14.97 -9.97 -11.39
CA LEU A 79 -13.58 -9.78 -11.83
C LEU A 79 -12.66 -10.76 -11.09
N ASP A 80 -12.16 -11.78 -11.81
CA ASP A 80 -11.20 -12.74 -11.28
C ASP A 80 -9.81 -12.10 -11.22
N TYR A 81 -9.40 -11.83 -9.99
CA TYR A 81 -8.27 -11.03 -9.62
C TYR A 81 -6.95 -11.84 -9.56
N PHE A 82 -7.02 -13.17 -9.58
CA PHE A 82 -5.89 -14.05 -9.21
C PHE A 82 -4.84 -14.28 -10.31
N TYR A 83 -4.97 -13.63 -11.48
CA TYR A 83 -4.10 -13.92 -12.63
C TYR A 83 -2.64 -13.40 -12.50
N LYS A 84 -2.35 -12.50 -11.56
CA LYS A 84 -0.96 -12.14 -11.23
C LYS A 84 -0.77 -11.96 -9.75
N GLU A 85 0.24 -12.67 -9.23
CA GLU A 85 0.44 -12.84 -7.80
C GLU A 85 0.58 -11.54 -7.00
N SER A 86 0.84 -10.32 -7.53
CA SER A 86 1.19 -9.16 -6.67
C SER A 86 0.76 -7.72 -7.02
N SER A 87 -0.13 -7.39 -7.97
CA SER A 87 -0.28 -5.96 -8.35
C SER A 87 -1.31 -5.13 -7.55
N ILE A 88 -2.55 -5.59 -7.38
CA ILE A 88 -3.63 -4.68 -6.94
C ILE A 88 -3.73 -4.54 -5.41
N LEU A 89 -3.41 -5.58 -4.63
CA LEU A 89 -3.39 -5.54 -3.16
C LEU A 89 -2.24 -4.62 -2.74
N GLU A 90 -1.05 -4.84 -3.30
CA GLU A 90 0.09 -3.92 -3.14
C GLU A 90 -0.30 -2.50 -3.53
N TYR A 91 -0.98 -2.32 -4.67
CA TYR A 91 -1.42 -1.01 -5.12
C TYR A 91 -2.39 -0.34 -4.13
N ALA A 92 -3.42 -1.06 -3.70
CA ALA A 92 -4.39 -0.61 -2.73
C ALA A 92 -3.70 -0.22 -1.42
N CYS A 93 -2.73 -1.03 -0.98
CA CYS A 93 -1.89 -0.74 0.17
C CYS A 93 -1.08 0.54 -0.03
N LYS A 94 -0.34 0.66 -1.15
CA LYS A 94 0.47 1.86 -1.51
C LYS A 94 -0.34 3.14 -1.53
N ARG A 95 -1.60 3.07 -1.95
CA ARG A 95 -2.51 4.21 -2.13
C ARG A 95 -3.44 4.46 -0.95
N ARG A 96 -3.27 3.77 0.18
CA ARG A 96 -4.13 3.87 1.38
C ARG A 96 -5.61 3.57 1.12
N LYS A 97 -5.92 2.63 0.22
CA LYS A 97 -7.31 2.24 -0.11
C LYS A 97 -7.79 1.15 0.83
N ILE A 98 -8.02 1.50 2.09
CA ILE A 98 -8.35 0.52 3.14
C ILE A 98 -9.61 -0.31 2.81
N GLU A 99 -10.63 0.29 2.19
CA GLU A 99 -11.85 -0.45 1.83
C GLU A 99 -11.59 -1.51 0.74
N ILE A 100 -10.74 -1.20 -0.25
CA ILE A 100 -10.27 -2.22 -1.21
C ILE A 100 -9.44 -3.29 -0.51
N VAL A 101 -8.51 -2.91 0.37
CA VAL A 101 -7.68 -3.89 1.10
C VAL A 101 -8.56 -4.85 1.90
N LYS A 102 -9.52 -4.33 2.69
CA LYS A 102 -10.47 -5.14 3.46
C LYS A 102 -11.30 -6.05 2.55
N PHE A 103 -11.79 -5.52 1.43
CA PHE A 103 -12.55 -6.30 0.46
C PHE A 103 -11.72 -7.44 -0.13
N LEU A 104 -10.51 -7.15 -0.62
CA LEU A 104 -9.62 -8.14 -1.24
C LEU A 104 -9.30 -9.26 -0.25
N VAL A 105 -8.93 -8.89 0.97
CA VAL A 105 -8.58 -9.82 2.03
C VAL A 105 -9.78 -10.67 2.47
N LYS A 106 -10.96 -10.07 2.62
CA LYS A 106 -12.22 -10.80 2.89
C LYS A 106 -12.56 -11.83 1.80
N ASN A 107 -12.17 -11.57 0.56
CA ASN A 107 -12.35 -12.47 -0.59
C ASN A 107 -11.14 -13.40 -0.84
N GLY A 108 -10.25 -13.56 0.14
CA GLY A 108 -9.17 -14.57 0.09
C GLY A 108 -7.90 -14.12 -0.62
N ALA A 109 -7.69 -12.82 -0.84
CA ALA A 109 -6.41 -12.33 -1.35
C ALA A 109 -5.26 -12.71 -0.40
N ASN A 110 -4.21 -13.33 -0.95
CA ASN A 110 -3.03 -13.71 -0.17
C ASN A 110 -2.19 -12.47 0.17
N VAL A 111 -2.19 -12.08 1.45
CA VAL A 111 -1.45 -10.90 1.95
C VAL A 111 0.07 -11.08 1.97
N ARG A 112 0.56 -12.33 1.91
CA ARG A 112 1.99 -12.67 2.03
C ARG A 112 2.74 -12.72 0.70
N VAL A 113 2.02 -12.48 -0.38
CA VAL A 113 2.54 -12.32 -1.73
C VAL A 113 3.78 -11.43 -1.78
N GLY A 114 4.75 -11.82 -2.61
CA GLY A 114 5.94 -11.00 -2.87
C GLY A 114 6.78 -10.76 -1.62
N ASN A 115 6.75 -11.70 -0.67
CA ASN A 115 7.38 -11.58 0.64
C ASN A 115 6.80 -10.40 1.44
N ASP A 116 5.49 -10.48 1.71
CA ASP A 116 4.71 -9.48 2.46
C ASP A 116 4.85 -8.05 1.88
N LYS A 117 4.94 -7.95 0.55
CA LYS A 117 5.18 -6.68 -0.14
C LYS A 117 4.13 -5.62 0.19
N ALA A 118 2.89 -6.05 0.40
CA ALA A 118 1.79 -5.20 0.85
C ALA A 118 2.07 -4.55 2.22
N LEU A 119 2.53 -5.35 3.20
CA LEU A 119 2.87 -4.87 4.54
C LEU A 119 4.08 -3.93 4.51
N LYS A 120 5.14 -4.32 3.78
CA LYS A 120 6.32 -3.48 3.58
C LYS A 120 5.94 -2.11 3.00
N THR A 121 5.11 -2.11 1.95
CA THR A 121 4.67 -0.88 1.28
C THR A 121 3.78 -0.01 2.17
N ALA A 122 2.83 -0.61 2.90
CA ALA A 122 1.96 0.14 3.81
C ALA A 122 2.76 0.79 4.96
N SER A 123 3.74 0.05 5.50
CA SER A 123 4.58 0.50 6.61
C SER A 123 5.46 1.69 6.21
N SER A 124 6.11 1.66 5.04
CA SER A 124 6.95 2.78 4.57
C SER A 124 6.15 4.06 4.27
N ASN A 125 4.85 3.95 3.97
CA ASN A 125 4.02 5.07 3.52
C ASN A 125 3.05 5.63 4.59
N ALA A 126 3.21 5.28 5.86
CA ALA A 126 2.36 5.73 6.98
C ALA A 126 0.89 5.23 6.96
N HIS A 127 0.61 4.12 6.28
CA HIS A 127 -0.78 3.64 6.11
C HIS A 127 -1.22 2.72 7.26
N PHE A 128 -1.36 3.28 8.45
CA PHE A 128 -1.64 2.55 9.69
C PHE A 128 -2.80 1.55 9.61
N GLU A 129 -3.99 1.99 9.17
CA GLU A 129 -5.17 1.10 9.05
C GLU A 129 -4.94 -0.07 8.07
N VAL A 130 -4.11 0.15 7.05
CA VAL A 130 -3.73 -0.91 6.11
C VAL A 130 -2.77 -1.89 6.78
N VAL A 131 -1.75 -1.41 7.49
CA VAL A 131 -0.83 -2.27 8.26
C VAL A 131 -1.59 -3.16 9.23
N LYS A 132 -2.51 -2.56 10.00
CA LYS A 132 -3.38 -3.27 10.93
C LYS A 132 -4.19 -4.37 10.24
N CYS A 133 -4.91 -4.03 9.17
CA CYS A 133 -5.70 -4.98 8.40
C CYS A 133 -4.85 -6.14 7.85
N LEU A 134 -3.66 -5.87 7.33
CA LEU A 134 -2.77 -6.89 6.78
C LEU A 134 -2.28 -7.86 7.86
N ILE A 135 -1.85 -7.35 9.02
CA ILE A 135 -1.38 -8.17 10.15
C ILE A 135 -2.51 -9.02 10.72
N GLU A 136 -3.70 -8.44 10.91
CA GLU A 136 -4.90 -9.17 11.36
C GLU A 136 -5.30 -10.30 10.40
N ASN A 137 -4.85 -10.25 9.15
CA ASN A 137 -5.13 -11.26 8.12
C ASN A 137 -3.89 -12.06 7.70
N GLY A 138 -2.87 -12.12 8.57
CA GLY A 138 -1.79 -13.09 8.46
C GLY A 138 -0.54 -12.62 7.71
N ALA A 139 -0.37 -11.31 7.47
CA ALA A 139 0.91 -10.79 7.02
C ALA A 139 1.99 -11.04 8.08
N ASN A 140 3.19 -11.44 7.65
CA ASN A 140 4.29 -11.78 8.55
C ASN A 140 5.10 -10.53 8.93
N ILE A 141 5.05 -10.15 10.21
CA ILE A 141 5.78 -9.01 10.76
C ILE A 141 7.30 -9.18 10.60
N HIS A 142 7.80 -10.42 10.73
CA HIS A 142 9.23 -10.74 10.73
C HIS A 142 9.86 -10.84 9.34
N THR A 143 9.11 -10.54 8.28
CA THR A 143 9.62 -10.64 6.92
C THR A 143 10.77 -9.66 6.68
N GLU A 144 11.88 -10.18 6.12
CA GLU A 144 13.12 -9.45 5.84
C GLU A 144 13.68 -8.72 7.07
N ASN A 145 13.80 -9.43 8.20
CA ASN A 145 14.28 -8.88 9.47
C ASN A 145 13.46 -7.65 9.87
N ASP A 146 12.17 -7.88 10.09
CA ASP A 146 11.22 -6.87 10.56
C ASP A 146 11.25 -5.59 9.72
N TYR A 147 11.30 -5.75 8.39
CA TYR A 147 11.39 -4.65 7.43
C TYR A 147 10.31 -3.57 7.68
N ALA A 148 9.10 -4.02 8.04
CA ALA A 148 7.99 -3.13 8.37
C ALA A 148 8.35 -2.16 9.51
N LEU A 149 8.94 -2.66 10.60
CA LEU A 149 9.36 -1.86 11.74
C LEU A 149 10.51 -0.93 11.34
N ARG A 150 11.52 -1.47 10.66
CA ARG A 150 12.70 -0.71 10.20
C ARG A 150 12.29 0.51 9.36
N MET A 151 11.41 0.32 8.39
CA MET A 151 10.96 1.42 7.53
C MET A 151 10.03 2.40 8.23
N ALA A 152 9.14 1.91 9.11
CA ALA A 152 8.29 2.79 9.91
C ALA A 152 9.12 3.70 10.83
N SER A 153 10.16 3.15 11.46
CA SER A 153 11.10 3.92 12.29
C SER A 153 11.92 4.91 11.48
N GLN A 154 12.45 4.51 10.33
CA GLN A 154 13.23 5.40 9.45
C GLN A 154 12.42 6.61 8.97
N HIS A 155 11.14 6.40 8.64
CA HIS A 155 10.28 7.44 8.07
C HIS A 155 9.44 8.21 9.09
N GLY A 156 9.53 7.90 10.39
CA GLY A 156 8.84 8.68 11.43
C GLY A 156 7.41 8.25 11.75
N HIS A 157 7.00 7.02 11.41
CA HIS A 157 5.61 6.56 11.51
C HIS A 157 5.29 5.93 12.87
N LEU A 158 5.25 6.74 13.94
CA LEU A 158 5.11 6.29 15.33
C LEU A 158 3.95 5.31 15.57
N ASN A 159 2.76 5.56 15.03
CA ASN A 159 1.59 4.69 15.26
C ASN A 159 1.83 3.28 14.71
N ILE A 160 2.54 3.17 13.58
CA ILE A 160 2.92 1.88 13.01
C ILE A 160 3.99 1.21 13.86
N VAL A 161 5.00 1.98 14.32
CA VAL A 161 6.05 1.45 15.21
C VAL A 161 5.45 0.83 16.48
N LYS A 162 4.58 1.57 17.18
CA LYS A 162 3.92 1.08 18.39
C LYS A 162 3.15 -0.21 18.13
N TYR A 163 2.32 -0.21 17.09
CA TYR A 163 1.50 -1.38 16.77
C TYR A 163 2.33 -2.60 16.36
N LEU A 164 3.43 -2.42 15.61
CA LEU A 164 4.32 -3.52 15.27
C LEU A 164 4.99 -4.12 16.51
N ILE A 165 5.47 -3.28 17.43
CA ILE A 165 6.07 -3.73 18.71
C ILE A 165 5.03 -4.46 19.57
N GLU A 166 3.81 -3.92 19.67
CA GLU A 166 2.69 -4.55 20.39
C GLU A 166 2.34 -5.93 19.81
N ASN A 167 2.57 -6.15 18.51
CA ASN A 167 2.37 -7.43 17.83
C ASN A 167 3.66 -8.26 17.72
N GLY A 168 4.70 -7.93 18.50
CA GLY A 168 5.87 -8.78 18.69
C GLY A 168 7.03 -8.54 17.72
N ALA A 169 7.07 -7.42 17.00
CA ALA A 169 8.21 -7.10 16.14
C ALA A 169 9.54 -7.08 16.91
N ASP A 170 10.60 -7.62 16.30
CA ASP A 170 11.95 -7.64 16.85
C ASP A 170 12.61 -6.26 16.69
N ILE A 171 12.68 -5.52 17.80
CA ILE A 171 13.32 -4.19 17.87
C ILE A 171 14.84 -4.23 17.63
N HIS A 172 15.47 -5.40 17.75
CA HIS A 172 16.91 -5.60 17.59
C HIS A 172 17.31 -6.07 16.18
N ALA A 173 16.33 -6.30 15.30
CA ALA A 173 16.55 -6.74 13.93
C ALA A 173 17.56 -5.86 13.17
N GLU A 174 18.42 -6.52 12.38
CA GLU A 174 19.46 -5.88 11.56
C GLU A 174 20.35 -4.91 12.38
N ASP A 175 20.82 -5.38 13.53
CA ASP A 175 21.71 -4.64 14.43
C ASP A 175 21.08 -3.30 14.88
N ASN A 176 19.90 -3.40 15.51
CA ASN A 176 19.12 -2.26 16.00
C ASN A 176 18.83 -1.20 14.91
N PHE A 177 18.62 -1.62 13.66
CA PHE A 177 18.42 -0.71 12.53
C PHE A 177 17.32 0.32 12.80
N SER A 178 16.18 -0.13 13.34
CA SER A 178 15.03 0.73 13.66
C SER A 178 15.42 1.89 14.59
N LEU A 179 16.21 1.61 15.63
CA LEU A 179 16.71 2.62 16.56
C LEU A 179 17.74 3.54 15.89
N ARG A 180 18.72 2.97 15.16
CA ARG A 180 19.75 3.75 14.46
C ARG A 180 19.14 4.75 13.48
N GLU A 181 18.17 4.31 12.68
CA GLU A 181 17.52 5.19 11.70
C GLU A 181 16.60 6.22 12.37
N ALA A 182 15.88 5.87 13.43
CA ALA A 182 15.09 6.85 14.19
C ALA A 182 15.99 7.96 14.77
N ILE A 183 17.16 7.61 15.30
CA ILE A 183 18.15 8.58 15.81
C ILE A 183 18.69 9.45 14.66
N GLN A 184 19.17 8.82 13.58
CA GLN A 184 19.82 9.53 12.47
C GLN A 184 18.89 10.49 11.71
N ASN A 185 17.58 10.21 11.71
CA ASN A 185 16.56 11.04 11.07
C ASN A 185 15.83 11.98 12.04
N GLY A 186 16.20 11.99 13.32
CA GLY A 186 15.68 12.96 14.29
C GLY A 186 14.30 12.64 14.86
N HIS A 187 13.85 11.39 14.79
CA HIS A 187 12.51 10.98 15.22
C HIS A 187 12.46 10.71 16.73
N LEU A 188 12.62 11.75 17.56
CA LEU A 188 12.73 11.63 19.03
C LEU A 188 11.66 10.71 19.65
N VAL A 189 10.39 10.89 19.31
CA VAL A 189 9.29 10.11 19.90
C VAL A 189 9.38 8.62 19.57
N ILE A 190 9.99 8.26 18.44
CA ILE A 190 10.27 6.86 18.09
C ILE A 190 11.48 6.35 18.86
N VAL A 191 12.52 7.17 19.04
CA VAL A 191 13.68 6.82 19.87
C VAL A 191 13.24 6.52 21.30
N GLU A 192 12.42 7.39 21.89
CA GLU A 192 11.82 7.18 23.22
C GLU A 192 11.04 5.87 23.27
N CYS A 193 10.12 5.66 22.31
CA CYS A 193 9.31 4.44 22.24
C CYS A 193 10.16 3.16 22.14
N LEU A 194 11.21 3.14 21.31
CA LEU A 194 12.09 1.99 21.17
C LEU A 194 12.91 1.74 22.45
N VAL A 195 13.41 2.80 23.10
CA VAL A 195 14.16 2.69 24.37
C VAL A 195 13.26 2.19 25.50
N GLU A 196 12.03 2.68 25.59
CA GLU A 196 11.02 2.21 26.56
C GLU A 196 10.70 0.72 26.39
N ASN A 197 10.82 0.19 25.16
CA ASN A 197 10.64 -1.23 24.84
C ASN A 197 11.94 -2.05 24.90
N GLY A 198 13.04 -1.49 25.41
CA GLY A 198 14.28 -2.22 25.70
C GLY A 198 15.40 -2.05 24.67
N ALA A 199 15.26 -1.16 23.69
CA ALA A 199 16.35 -0.89 22.74
C ALA A 199 17.53 -0.20 23.44
N ASN A 200 18.74 -0.73 23.24
CA ASN A 200 19.95 -0.22 23.88
C ASN A 200 20.68 0.80 23.00
N VAL A 201 20.85 2.03 23.50
CA VAL A 201 21.55 3.13 22.79
C VAL A 201 23.07 3.16 23.01
N ASN A 202 23.61 2.27 23.85
CA ASN A 202 25.01 2.29 24.29
C ASN A 202 25.95 1.49 23.40
N ALA A 203 25.45 0.85 22.33
CA ALA A 203 26.32 0.17 21.39
C ALA A 203 27.28 1.17 20.72
N GLU A 204 28.54 0.77 20.60
CA GLU A 204 29.56 1.56 19.90
C GLU A 204 29.13 1.78 18.44
N GLY A 205 29.29 3.00 17.93
CA GLY A 205 28.88 3.35 16.57
C GLY A 205 27.37 3.46 16.32
N MET A 206 26.51 3.39 17.36
CA MET A 206 25.04 3.53 17.24
C MET A 206 24.61 4.80 16.49
N TYR A 207 25.32 5.92 16.68
CA TYR A 207 25.07 7.18 15.97
C TYR A 207 26.31 8.08 15.96
N ASN A 208 26.33 9.03 15.03
CA ASN A 208 27.37 10.06 14.95
C ASN A 208 26.85 11.38 15.55
N ARG A 209 27.42 11.82 16.68
CA ARG A 209 27.03 13.05 17.39
C ARG A 209 27.14 14.30 16.52
N GLU A 210 28.26 14.48 15.82
CA GLU A 210 28.50 15.63 14.96
C GLU A 210 27.43 15.71 13.86
N ARG A 211 27.05 14.57 13.28
CA ARG A 211 25.99 14.48 12.27
C ARG A 211 24.62 14.88 12.82
N LEU A 212 24.29 14.50 14.06
CA LEU A 212 23.03 14.93 14.71
C LEU A 212 22.99 16.44 14.93
N ILE A 213 24.11 17.03 15.37
CA ILE A 213 24.23 18.48 15.53
C ILE A 213 24.06 19.19 14.18
N LEU A 214 24.75 18.72 13.14
CA LEU A 214 24.67 19.29 11.79
C LEU A 214 23.26 19.21 11.19
N ARG A 215 22.51 18.14 11.49
CA ARG A 215 21.11 17.96 11.06
C ARG A 215 20.09 18.68 11.96
N GLY A 216 20.54 19.29 13.05
CA GLY A 216 19.67 20.01 13.99
C GLY A 216 18.85 19.11 14.93
N HIS A 217 19.17 17.82 15.03
CA HIS A 217 18.50 16.84 15.91
C HIS A 217 19.00 16.96 17.36
N LYS A 218 18.92 18.18 17.91
CA LYS A 218 19.44 18.53 19.25
C LYS A 218 18.63 17.86 20.35
N ASP A 219 17.32 17.77 20.16
CA ASP A 219 16.36 17.11 21.04
C ASP A 219 16.67 15.62 21.22
N VAL A 220 16.95 14.91 20.12
CA VAL A 220 17.43 13.51 20.16
C VAL A 220 18.76 13.42 20.90
N LEU A 221 19.70 14.33 20.65
CA LEU A 221 21.00 14.31 21.33
C LEU A 221 20.88 14.55 22.83
N GLU A 222 20.05 15.52 23.25
CA GLU A 222 19.77 15.82 24.66
C GLU A 222 19.12 14.63 25.36
N PHE A 223 18.17 13.95 24.71
CA PHE A 223 17.57 12.73 25.24
C PHE A 223 18.62 11.62 25.41
N LEU A 224 19.44 11.37 24.39
CA LEU A 224 20.50 10.34 24.44
C LEU A 224 21.54 10.64 25.53
N ASP A 225 21.90 11.91 25.73
CA ASP A 225 22.81 12.34 26.80
C ASP A 225 22.21 12.19 28.19
N LYS A 226 20.88 12.28 28.30
CA LYS A 226 20.17 12.09 29.57
C LYS A 226 20.13 10.61 29.99
N ILE A 227 19.90 9.69 29.06
CA ILE A 227 19.77 8.26 29.37
C ILE A 227 21.10 7.49 29.45
N ARG A 228 22.21 8.15 29.09
CA ARG A 228 23.58 7.60 29.20
C ARG A 228 24.26 7.88 30.55
N LYS A 229 23.66 8.72 31.40
CA LYS A 229 24.15 9.05 32.74
C LYS A 229 23.58 8.10 33.77
#